data_AF-A0A3M2GP47-F1
#
_entry.id   AF-A0A3M2GP47-F1
#
_cell.length_a   1.000
_cell.length_b   1.000
_cell.length_c   1.000
_cell.angle_alpha   90.00
_cell.angle_beta   90.00
_cell.angle_gamma   90.00
#
_symmetry.space_group_name_H-M   'P 1'
#
loop_
_entity.id
_entity.type
_entity.pdbx_description
1 polymer ?
#
loop_
_entity_poly.entity_id
_entity_poly.type
_entity_poly.pdbx_seq_one_letter_code
_entity_poly.pdbx_strand_id
1 'polypeptide(L)'
;MELAQCFDLAAEVYHVPKKLMVVIAYVESGLNPRAKNINRNGSYDIGIMQVNSSNVPLLIKAGIIKEEGELWIPCKNVMAGGYILKGCILKHSMNWKAVDCYNKGKKAKEASRYVWKVYKTLEAVNRHLASSTSNVARDQF
;
A
#
# COMPACT_ATOMS: atom_id res chain seq x y z
N MET A 1 6.88 -17.80 0.59
CA MET A 1 7.39 -16.43 0.37
C MET A 1 6.95 -15.59 1.56
N GLU A 2 7.90 -14.93 2.21
CA GLU A 2 7.67 -14.06 3.36
C GLU A 2 7.01 -12.75 2.96
N LEU A 3 6.29 -12.09 3.89
CA LEU A 3 5.60 -10.84 3.60
C LEU A 3 6.55 -9.73 3.12
N ALA A 4 7.75 -9.64 3.70
CA ALA A 4 8.76 -8.68 3.29
C ALA A 4 9.18 -8.87 1.82
N GLN A 5 9.36 -10.13 1.39
CA GLN A 5 9.70 -10.49 0.01
C GLN A 5 8.58 -10.12 -0.97
N CYS A 6 7.33 -10.21 -0.54
CA CYS A 6 6.19 -9.74 -1.35
C CYS A 6 6.25 -8.25 -1.62
N PHE A 7 6.62 -7.45 -0.61
CA PHE A 7 6.81 -6.01 -0.79
C PHE A 7 8.04 -5.69 -1.65
N ASP A 8 9.13 -6.46 -1.54
CA ASP A 8 10.29 -6.34 -2.43
C ASP A 8 9.90 -6.58 -3.89
N LEU A 9 9.25 -7.72 -4.15
CA LEU A 9 8.79 -8.10 -5.48
C LEU A 9 7.82 -7.06 -6.07
N ALA A 10 6.85 -6.60 -5.28
CA ALA A 10 5.88 -5.61 -5.76
C ALA A 10 6.55 -4.25 -6.03
N ALA A 11 7.50 -3.83 -5.20
CA ALA A 11 8.25 -2.60 -5.41
C ALA A 11 9.06 -2.64 -6.71
N GLU A 12 9.70 -3.79 -6.98
CA GLU A 12 10.44 -4.04 -8.22
C GLU A 12 9.52 -4.03 -9.45
N VAL A 13 8.47 -4.87 -9.44
CA VAL A 13 7.54 -5.03 -10.57
C VAL A 13 6.81 -3.75 -10.93
N TYR A 14 6.38 -2.97 -9.94
CA TYR A 14 5.58 -1.77 -10.18
C TYR A 14 6.42 -0.48 -10.19
N HIS A 15 7.71 -0.56 -9.89
CA HIS A 15 8.59 0.60 -9.71
C HIS A 15 7.98 1.62 -8.72
N VAL A 16 7.53 1.14 -7.57
CA VAL A 16 7.01 1.95 -6.47
C VAL A 16 7.92 1.77 -5.27
N PRO A 17 8.33 2.83 -4.55
CA PRO A 17 9.18 2.67 -3.38
C PRO A 17 8.58 1.71 -2.34
N LYS A 18 9.29 0.63 -2.02
CA LYS A 18 8.89 -0.38 -1.01
C LYS A 18 8.40 0.28 0.29
N LYS A 19 9.17 1.24 0.79
CA LYS A 19 8.86 1.97 2.03
C LYS A 19 7.49 2.65 1.98
N LEU A 20 7.13 3.25 0.84
CA LEU A 20 5.80 3.86 0.67
C LEU A 20 4.69 2.79 0.71
N MET A 21 4.89 1.66 0.03
CA MET A 21 3.91 0.56 0.03
C MET A 21 3.67 -0.03 1.43
N VAL A 22 4.75 -0.24 2.21
CA VAL A 22 4.66 -0.73 3.59
C VAL A 22 3.93 0.27 4.48
N VAL A 23 4.24 1.57 4.36
CA VAL A 23 3.55 2.63 5.11
C VAL A 23 2.06 2.67 4.76
N ILE A 24 1.70 2.57 3.47
CA ILE A 24 0.31 2.49 3.04
C ILE A 24 -0.36 1.27 3.67
N ALA A 25 0.23 0.07 3.56
CA ALA A 25 -0.33 -1.14 4.15
C ALA A 25 -0.53 -1.03 5.69
N TYR A 26 0.40 -0.38 6.39
CA TYR A 26 0.24 -0.09 7.82
C TYR A 26 -0.90 0.90 8.08
N VAL A 27 -1.02 1.96 7.27
CA VAL A 27 -2.10 2.94 7.39
C VAL A 27 -3.48 2.33 7.11
N GLU A 28 -3.54 1.38 6.18
CA GLU A 28 -4.75 0.67 5.76
C GLU A 28 -5.22 -0.34 6.82
N SER A 29 -4.34 -1.25 7.25
CA SER A 29 -4.74 -2.41 8.06
C SER A 29 -3.93 -2.60 9.33
N GLY A 30 -2.92 -1.77 9.59
CA GLY A 30 -1.90 -2.06 10.61
C GLY A 30 -1.07 -3.30 10.26
N LEU A 31 -0.89 -3.58 8.96
CA LEU A 31 -0.27 -4.82 8.43
C LEU A 31 -1.04 -6.10 8.76
N ASN A 32 -2.34 -6.01 9.04
CA ASN A 32 -3.19 -7.18 9.31
C ASN A 32 -3.70 -7.82 8.00
N PRO A 33 -3.24 -9.03 7.63
CA PRO A 33 -3.69 -9.70 6.41
C PRO A 33 -5.15 -10.20 6.46
N ARG A 34 -5.76 -10.23 7.65
CA ARG A 34 -7.15 -10.65 7.86
C ARG A 34 -8.12 -9.47 7.97
N ALA A 35 -7.66 -8.25 7.76
CA ALA A 35 -8.50 -7.06 7.86
C ALA A 35 -9.62 -7.09 6.80
N LYS A 36 -10.84 -6.78 7.23
CA LYS A 36 -12.01 -6.60 6.38
C LYS A 36 -12.76 -5.35 6.83
N ASN A 37 -13.03 -4.45 5.91
CA ASN A 37 -13.83 -3.25 6.18
C ASN A 37 -15.00 -3.17 5.20
N ILE A 38 -16.22 -2.93 5.68
CA ILE A 38 -17.41 -2.82 4.83
C ILE A 38 -17.75 -1.35 4.65
N ASN A 39 -17.87 -0.92 3.39
CA ASN A 39 -18.16 0.45 3.01
C ASN A 39 -19.67 0.68 2.89
N ARG A 40 -20.09 1.94 3.08
CA ARG A 40 -21.51 2.34 3.04
C ARG A 40 -22.20 2.04 1.71
N ASN A 41 -21.44 1.94 0.62
CA ASN A 41 -21.95 1.63 -0.72
C ASN A 41 -22.02 0.12 -1.00
N GLY A 42 -21.80 -0.74 0.00
CA GLY A 42 -21.82 -2.20 -0.13
C GLY A 42 -20.51 -2.83 -0.62
N SER A 43 -19.55 -2.03 -1.13
CA SER A 43 -18.19 -2.54 -1.37
C SER A 43 -17.48 -2.83 -0.05
N TYR A 44 -16.37 -3.57 -0.10
CA TYR A 44 -15.57 -3.86 1.09
C TYR A 44 -14.09 -3.95 0.73
N ASP A 45 -13.25 -3.65 1.70
CA ASP A 45 -11.80 -3.62 1.57
C ASP A 45 -11.21 -4.89 2.19
N ILE A 46 -10.27 -5.52 1.48
CA ILE A 46 -9.78 -6.87 1.78
C ILE A 46 -8.28 -6.84 2.06
N GLY A 47 -7.89 -7.47 3.16
CA GLY A 47 -6.51 -7.86 3.44
C GLY A 47 -5.57 -6.71 3.78
N ILE A 48 -4.26 -7.00 3.69
CA ILE A 48 -3.20 -6.17 4.26
C ILE A 48 -3.10 -4.77 3.64
N MET A 49 -3.40 -4.63 2.36
CA MET A 49 -3.43 -3.35 1.64
C MET A 49 -4.86 -2.82 1.44
N GLN A 50 -5.86 -3.43 2.10
CA GLN A 50 -7.27 -3.04 2.03
C GLN A 50 -7.75 -2.80 0.58
N VAL A 51 -7.51 -3.79 -0.28
CA VAL A 51 -7.92 -3.72 -1.69
C VAL A 51 -9.45 -3.77 -1.76
N ASN A 52 -10.06 -2.71 -2.28
CA ASN A 52 -11.52 -2.62 -2.40
C ASN A 52 -12.06 -3.62 -3.44
N SER A 53 -13.16 -4.29 -3.11
CA SER A 53 -13.81 -5.31 -3.95
C SER A 53 -14.25 -4.81 -5.33
N SER A 54 -14.46 -3.50 -5.51
CA SER A 54 -14.74 -2.92 -6.82
C SER A 54 -13.57 -3.03 -7.82
N ASN A 55 -12.34 -3.27 -7.35
CA ASN A 55 -11.18 -3.49 -8.23
C ASN A 55 -11.04 -4.95 -8.69
N VAL A 56 -11.81 -5.91 -8.17
CA VAL A 56 -11.68 -7.33 -8.51
C VAL A 56 -11.76 -7.59 -10.02
N PRO A 57 -12.74 -7.05 -10.78
CA PRO A 57 -12.79 -7.26 -12.22
C PRO A 57 -11.56 -6.75 -12.96
N LEU A 58 -11.02 -5.60 -12.52
CA LEU A 58 -9.79 -5.02 -13.09
C LEU A 58 -8.58 -5.93 -12.81
N LEU A 59 -8.45 -6.43 -11.59
CA LEU A 59 -7.32 -7.26 -11.18
C LEU A 59 -7.33 -8.64 -11.84
N ILE A 60 -8.51 -9.23 -12.06
CA ILE A 60 -8.67 -10.46 -12.83
C ILE A 60 -8.28 -10.22 -14.29
N LYS A 61 -8.79 -9.15 -14.91
CA LYS A 61 -8.46 -8.79 -16.29
C LYS A 61 -6.96 -8.55 -16.49
N ALA A 62 -6.29 -8.00 -15.48
CA ALA A 62 -4.84 -7.76 -15.50
C ALA A 62 -4.01 -9.02 -15.15
N GLY A 63 -4.64 -10.15 -14.82
CA GLY A 63 -3.96 -11.38 -14.46
C GLY A 63 -3.25 -11.35 -13.09
N ILE A 64 -3.53 -10.35 -12.25
CA ILE A 64 -2.90 -10.21 -10.92
C ILE A 64 -3.49 -11.23 -9.94
N ILE A 65 -4.80 -11.42 -10.00
CA ILE A 65 -5.54 -12.44 -9.27
C ILE A 65 -6.40 -13.27 -10.22
N LYS A 66 -6.74 -14.49 -9.82
CA LYS A 66 -7.68 -15.36 -10.57
C LYS A 66 -9.12 -15.21 -10.09
N GLU A 67 -9.30 -14.94 -8.80
CA GLU A 67 -10.58 -14.78 -8.12
C GLU A 67 -10.42 -13.88 -6.90
N GLU A 68 -11.52 -13.35 -6.37
CA GLU A 68 -11.48 -12.45 -5.20
C GLU A 68 -10.82 -13.11 -3.98
N GLY A 69 -11.01 -14.42 -3.79
CA GLY A 69 -10.45 -15.17 -2.66
C GLY A 69 -8.93 -15.05 -2.54
N GLU A 70 -8.22 -14.86 -3.66
CA GLU A 70 -6.77 -14.66 -3.65
C GLU A 70 -6.36 -13.35 -2.95
N LEU A 71 -7.25 -12.37 -2.78
CA LEU A 71 -6.96 -11.15 -2.02
C LEU A 71 -6.78 -11.39 -0.52
N TRP A 72 -7.14 -12.57 0.01
CA TRP A 72 -6.81 -12.97 1.38
C TRP A 72 -5.38 -13.52 1.52
N ILE A 73 -4.74 -13.87 0.41
CA ILE A 73 -3.34 -14.29 0.39
C ILE A 73 -2.48 -13.01 0.49
N PRO A 74 -1.68 -12.83 1.56
CA PRO A 74 -1.01 -11.55 1.83
C PRO A 74 -0.19 -11.05 0.65
N CYS A 75 0.55 -11.95 0.00
CA CYS A 75 1.39 -11.60 -1.13
C CYS A 75 0.60 -11.11 -2.36
N LYS A 76 -0.48 -11.81 -2.69
CA LYS A 76 -1.37 -11.43 -3.79
C LYS A 76 -2.04 -10.09 -3.53
N ASN A 77 -2.43 -9.85 -2.27
CA ASN A 77 -2.98 -8.57 -1.85
C ASN A 77 -1.95 -7.43 -1.99
N VAL A 78 -0.69 -7.67 -1.61
CA VAL A 78 0.41 -6.71 -1.81
C VAL A 78 0.64 -6.41 -3.28
N MET A 79 0.64 -7.44 -4.14
CA MET A 79 0.76 -7.25 -5.59
C MET A 79 -0.43 -6.46 -6.16
N ALA A 80 -1.66 -6.78 -5.75
CA ALA A 80 -2.86 -6.05 -6.16
C ALA A 80 -2.83 -4.58 -5.73
N GLY A 81 -2.44 -4.29 -4.48
CA GLY A 81 -2.26 -2.93 -3.99
C GLY A 81 -1.17 -2.18 -4.75
N GLY A 82 -0.03 -2.83 -5.02
CA GLY A 82 1.04 -2.28 -5.85
C GLY A 82 0.57 -1.90 -7.26
N TYR A 83 -0.19 -2.78 -7.91
CA TYR A 83 -0.76 -2.54 -9.23
C TYR A 83 -1.70 -1.32 -9.25
N ILE A 84 -2.61 -1.22 -8.27
CA ILE A 84 -3.55 -0.09 -8.15
C ILE A 84 -2.78 1.22 -7.91
N LEU A 85 -1.81 1.20 -6.98
CA LEU A 85 -0.98 2.37 -6.67
C LEU A 85 -0.18 2.84 -7.88
N LYS A 86 0.38 1.90 -8.66
CA LYS A 86 1.05 2.22 -9.93
C LYS A 86 0.11 2.90 -10.92
N GLY A 87 -1.12 2.42 -11.05
CA GLY A 87 -2.14 3.08 -11.87
C GLY A 87 -2.40 4.54 -11.44
N CYS A 88 -2.48 4.78 -10.13
CA CYS A 88 -2.61 6.14 -9.58
C CYS A 88 -1.37 7.02 -9.86
N ILE A 89 -0.16 6.47 -9.75
CA ILE A 89 1.09 7.17 -10.05
C ILE A 89 1.17 7.50 -11.55
N LEU A 90 0.79 6.59 -12.44
CA LEU A 90 0.76 6.86 -13.89
C LEU A 90 -0.20 8.00 -14.23
N LYS A 91 -1.33 8.11 -13.50
CA LYS A 91 -2.32 9.16 -13.73
C LYS A 91 -1.93 10.52 -13.15
N HIS A 92 -1.21 10.54 -12.04
CA HIS A 92 -0.99 11.78 -11.26
C HIS A 92 0.48 12.16 -11.09
N SER A 93 1.43 11.38 -11.61
CA SER A 93 2.85 11.39 -11.22
C SER A 93 3.05 10.98 -9.77
N MET A 94 4.31 10.78 -9.35
CA MET A 94 4.64 10.43 -7.96
C MET A 94 4.46 11.64 -7.04
N ASN A 95 3.23 11.86 -6.57
CA ASN A 95 2.88 12.93 -5.63
C ASN A 95 1.76 12.49 -4.65
N TRP A 96 1.38 13.39 -3.74
CA TRP A 96 0.36 13.11 -2.73
C TRP A 96 -1.04 12.84 -3.31
N LYS A 97 -1.33 13.35 -4.51
CA LYS A 97 -2.59 13.04 -5.19
C LYS A 97 -2.63 11.59 -5.66
N ALA A 98 -1.50 11.01 -6.10
CA ALA A 98 -1.41 9.59 -6.39
C ALA A 98 -1.65 8.72 -5.14
N VAL A 99 -1.15 9.16 -3.98
CA VAL A 99 -1.41 8.49 -2.69
C VAL A 99 -2.89 8.57 -2.32
N ASP A 100 -3.55 9.73 -2.42
CA ASP A 100 -5.00 9.82 -2.12
C ASP A 100 -5.87 9.14 -3.19
N CYS A 101 -5.36 8.99 -4.41
CA CYS A 101 -6.01 8.20 -5.47
C CYS A 101 -6.12 6.73 -5.08
N TYR A 102 -5.15 6.16 -4.37
CA TYR A 102 -5.25 4.80 -3.86
C TYR A 102 -6.48 4.63 -2.95
N ASN A 103 -6.71 5.60 -2.05
CA ASN A 103 -7.80 5.59 -1.08
C ASN A 103 -9.16 6.05 -1.65
N LYS A 104 -9.19 7.00 -2.60
CA LYS A 104 -10.44 7.66 -3.06
C LYS A 104 -10.70 7.57 -4.56
N GLY A 105 -9.81 6.95 -5.32
CA GLY A 105 -9.85 6.89 -6.77
C GLY A 105 -10.04 8.28 -7.39
N LYS A 106 -11.14 8.49 -8.11
CA LYS A 106 -11.44 9.73 -8.85
C LYS A 106 -11.58 10.97 -7.96
N LYS A 107 -11.84 10.81 -6.65
CA LYS A 107 -12.02 11.93 -5.69
C LYS A 107 -10.71 12.34 -5.00
N ALA A 108 -9.56 11.89 -5.50
CA ALA A 108 -8.24 12.17 -4.96
C ALA A 108 -7.96 13.68 -4.84
N LYS A 109 -7.38 14.07 -3.71
CA LYS A 109 -6.89 15.43 -3.45
C LYS A 109 -5.42 15.37 -3.05
N GLU A 110 -4.68 16.43 -3.34
CA GLU A 110 -3.28 16.55 -2.87
C GLU A 110 -3.19 16.61 -1.35
N ALA A 111 -4.13 17.30 -0.70
CA ALA A 111 -4.24 17.38 0.75
C ALA A 111 -5.53 16.73 1.23
N SER A 112 -5.38 15.72 2.08
CA SER A 112 -6.48 14.89 2.57
C SER A 112 -6.10 14.31 3.94
N ARG A 113 -7.09 13.99 4.78
CA ARG A 113 -6.82 13.33 6.08
C ARG A 113 -5.99 12.04 5.90
N TYR A 114 -6.24 11.30 4.82
CA TYR A 114 -5.50 10.09 4.50
C TYR A 114 -4.05 10.38 4.13
N VAL A 115 -3.82 11.35 3.23
CA VAL A 115 -2.47 11.83 2.87
C VAL A 115 -1.69 12.22 4.11
N TRP A 116 -2.30 12.99 5.02
CA TRP A 116 -1.65 13.39 6.27
C TRP A 116 -1.31 12.20 7.17
N LYS A 117 -2.14 11.15 7.20
CA LYS A 117 -1.86 9.92 7.95
C LYS A 117 -0.66 9.18 7.36
N VAL A 118 -0.61 9.03 6.03
CA VAL A 118 0.52 8.41 5.31
C VAL A 118 1.81 9.23 5.52
N TYR A 119 1.76 10.55 5.31
CA TYR A 119 2.89 11.45 5.51
C TYR A 119 3.47 11.35 6.92
N LYS A 120 2.65 11.50 7.96
CA LYS A 120 3.12 11.43 9.35
C LYS A 120 3.75 10.08 9.69
N THR A 121 3.20 9.00 9.16
CA THR A 121 3.73 7.65 9.37
C THR A 121 5.08 7.48 8.65
N LEU A 122 5.19 7.97 7.41
CA LEU A 122 6.44 7.95 6.65
C LEU A 122 7.55 8.74 7.36
N GLU A 123 7.22 9.92 7.89
CA GLU A 123 8.15 10.74 8.67
C GLU A 123 8.61 10.06 9.96
N ALA A 124 7.70 9.39 10.67
CA ALA A 124 8.07 8.60 11.85
C ALA A 124 9.03 7.44 11.50
N VAL A 125 8.76 6.72 10.41
CA VAL A 125 9.64 5.66 9.91
C VAL A 125 11.00 6.21 9.51
N ASN A 126 11.06 7.34 8.80
CA ASN A 126 12.32 7.97 8.41
C ASN A 126 13.17 8.37 9.63
N ARG A 127 12.55 8.95 10.66
CA ARG A 127 13.25 9.28 11.92
C ARG A 127 13.79 8.04 12.61
N HIS A 128 13.00 6.97 12.68
CA HIS A 128 13.44 5.72 13.31
C HIS A 128 14.62 5.11 12.56
N LEU A 129 14.57 5.05 11.22
CA LEU A 129 15.67 4.56 10.40
C LEU A 129 16.94 5.40 10.59
N ALA A 130 16.82 6.73 10.66
CA ALA A 130 17.95 7.63 10.91
C ALA A 130 18.56 7.45 12.33
N SER A 131 17.73 7.19 13.35
CA SER A 131 18.23 6.86 14.69
C SER A 131 18.92 5.50 14.74
N SER A 132 18.40 4.50 14.01
CA SER A 132 18.99 3.16 13.98
C SER A 132 20.32 3.15 13.24
N THR A 133 20.48 3.90 12.16
CA THR A 133 21.77 4.03 11.46
C THR A 133 22.80 4.80 12.28
N SER A 134 22.38 5.78 13.08
CA SER A 134 23.29 6.51 13.97
C SER A 134 23.65 5.75 15.25
N ASN A 135 22.82 4.80 15.71
CA ASN A 135 23.16 3.92 16.82
C ASN A 135 24.11 2.78 16.39
N VAL A 136 23.92 2.19 15.21
CA VAL A 136 24.87 1.20 14.65
C VAL A 136 26.26 1.80 14.43
N ALA A 137 26.35 3.10 14.15
CA ALA A 137 27.63 3.82 14.04
C ALA A 137 28.26 4.18 15.40
N ARG A 138 27.52 4.09 16.52
CA ARG A 138 28.02 4.36 17.88
C ARG A 138 28.52 3.12 18.61
N ASP A 139 28.06 1.94 18.23
CA ASP A 139 28.44 0.66 18.86
C ASP A 139 29.71 0.01 18.22
N GLN A 140 30.56 0.81 17.56
CA GLN A 140 31.83 0.34 16.96
C GLN A 140 33.09 0.98 17.58
N PHE A 141 33.01 1.53 18.80
CA PHE A 141 34.19 1.93 19.59
C PHE A 141 34.03 1.55 21.06
#